data_AF-A0A962E842-F1
#
_entry.id   AF-A0A962E842-F1
#
_cell.length_a   1.000
_cell.length_b   1.000
_cell.length_c   1.000
_cell.angle_alpha   90.00
_cell.angle_beta   90.00
_cell.angle_gamma   90.00
#
_symmetry.space_group_name_H-M   'P 1'
#
loop_
_entity.id
_entity.type
_entity.pdbx_description
1 polymer ?
#
loop_
_entity_poly.entity_id
_entity_poly.type
_entity_poly.pdbx_seq_one_letter_code
_entity_poly.pdbx_strand_id
1 'polypeptide(L)'
;ARPDGWFYRTAHNESSFQWVLSKEDPERGPYQTGVRIQMIFGLQQKAGVSAKDFAHEFLAGKRAATKVLSECEEETEGLLVRSCLVVEEIIPSVSESDPFQVRYSVLWGAELDVAVFITAGTPKIFWSENEPIFDQIENLQLIDLERFAK
;
A
#
# COMPACT_ATOMS: atom_id res chain seq x y z
N ALA A 1 1.90 -9.90 12.81
CA ALA A 1 2.98 -9.59 13.78
C ALA A 1 4.11 -8.89 13.03
N ARG A 2 4.83 -7.95 13.66
CA ARG A 2 5.96 -7.27 13.02
C ARG A 2 7.13 -8.27 12.83
N PRO A 3 7.77 -8.35 11.66
CA PRO A 3 8.94 -9.22 11.47
C PRO A 3 10.10 -8.83 12.40
N ASP A 4 10.92 -9.81 12.77
CA ASP A 4 12.07 -9.59 13.64
C ASP A 4 13.07 -8.62 13.00
N GLY A 5 13.54 -7.66 13.80
CA GLY A 5 14.48 -6.62 13.34
C GLY A 5 13.86 -5.50 12.50
N TRP A 6 12.56 -5.52 12.23
CA TRP A 6 11.89 -4.44 11.48
C TRP A 6 11.44 -3.30 12.40
N PHE A 7 11.41 -2.10 11.83
CA PHE A 7 10.88 -0.89 12.45
C PHE A 7 9.40 -0.73 12.13
N TYR A 8 8.70 -0.02 13.01
CA TYR A 8 7.30 0.31 12.84
C TYR A 8 7.09 1.77 13.17
N ARG A 9 6.37 2.50 12.31
CA ARG A 9 5.98 3.88 12.52
C ARG A 9 4.52 4.08 12.19
N THR A 10 3.85 4.87 13.03
CA THR A 10 2.50 5.37 12.76
C THR A 10 2.52 6.89 12.63
N ALA A 11 1.76 7.41 11.67
CA ALA A 11 1.48 8.83 11.57
C ALA A 11 -0.01 9.01 11.22
N HIS A 12 -0.62 10.11 11.64
CA HIS A 12 -2.00 10.41 11.29
C HIS A 12 -2.24 11.91 11.22
N ASN A 13 -3.29 12.29 10.52
CA ASN A 13 -3.90 13.62 10.53
C ASN A 13 -5.42 13.47 10.46
N GLU A 14 -6.14 14.58 10.32
CA GLU A 14 -7.61 14.61 10.36
C GLU A 14 -8.31 13.73 9.30
N SER A 15 -7.64 13.38 8.20
CA SER A 15 -8.24 12.59 7.11
C SER A 15 -7.37 11.43 6.66
N SER A 16 -6.31 11.09 7.39
CA SER A 16 -5.47 9.95 7.02
C SER A 16 -4.76 9.31 8.19
N PHE A 17 -4.62 8.00 8.10
CA PHE A 17 -3.74 7.20 8.95
C PHE A 17 -2.70 6.54 8.07
N GLN A 18 -1.48 6.48 8.59
CA GLN A 18 -0.36 5.86 7.91
C GLN A 18 0.38 4.93 8.86
N TRP A 19 0.68 3.74 8.37
CA TRP A 19 1.54 2.76 8.99
C TRP A 19 2.71 2.45 8.07
N VAL A 20 3.90 2.32 8.63
CA VAL A 20 5.10 1.88 7.92
C VAL A 20 5.72 0.73 8.70
N LEU A 21 5.99 -0.38 8.02
CA LEU A 21 6.82 -1.48 8.50
C LEU A 21 8.02 -1.59 7.56
N SER A 22 9.24 -1.45 8.07
CA SER A 22 10.44 -1.41 7.22
C SER A 22 11.65 -2.07 7.87
N LYS A 23 12.60 -2.56 7.05
CA LYS A 23 13.90 -3.05 7.54
C LYS A 23 14.76 -1.91 8.07
N GLU A 24 14.70 -0.74 7.44
CA GLU A 24 15.41 0.46 7.87
C GLU A 24 14.54 1.34 8.79
N ASP A 25 15.15 2.12 9.68
CA ASP A 25 14.47 3.01 10.61
C ASP A 25 13.85 4.22 9.87
N PRO A 26 12.51 4.30 9.72
CA PRO A 26 11.86 5.33 8.93
C PRO A 26 11.87 6.72 9.61
N GLU A 27 12.34 6.83 10.85
CA GLU A 27 12.58 8.12 11.52
C GLU A 27 13.92 8.75 11.11
N ARG A 28 14.84 7.96 10.53
CA ARG A 28 16.19 8.41 10.16
C ARG A 28 16.35 8.74 8.68
N GLY A 29 15.34 8.46 7.86
CA GLY A 29 15.35 8.76 6.43
C GLY A 29 14.51 7.79 5.60
N PRO A 30 14.71 7.77 4.27
CA PRO A 30 14.11 6.80 3.38
C PRO A 30 14.50 5.36 3.76
N TYR A 31 13.59 4.42 3.51
CA TYR A 31 13.83 2.98 3.67
C TYR A 31 13.78 2.31 2.30
N GLN A 32 14.51 1.20 2.13
CA GLN A 32 14.57 0.47 0.87
C GLN A 32 13.56 -0.67 0.86
N THR A 33 13.41 -1.35 2.00
CA THR A 33 12.57 -2.54 2.10
C THR A 33 11.49 -2.32 3.13
N GLY A 34 10.24 -2.37 2.71
CA GLY A 34 9.13 -2.21 3.63
C GLY A 34 7.77 -2.16 2.97
N VAL A 35 6.77 -1.99 3.83
CA VAL A 35 5.37 -1.81 3.49
C VAL A 35 4.89 -0.50 4.10
N ARG A 36 4.28 0.35 3.28
CA ARG A 36 3.53 1.53 3.72
C ARG A 36 2.06 1.30 3.48
N ILE A 37 1.26 1.45 4.52
CA ILE A 37 -0.21 1.42 4.44
C ILE A 37 -0.69 2.83 4.73
N GLN A 38 -1.47 3.41 3.84
CA GLN A 38 -2.09 4.71 4.00
C GLN A 38 -3.59 4.60 3.80
N MET A 39 -4.35 4.90 4.83
CA MET A 39 -5.80 5.01 4.77
C MET A 39 -6.19 6.48 4.67
N ILE A 40 -7.09 6.82 3.77
CA ILE A 40 -7.57 8.18 3.52
C ILE A 40 -9.09 8.17 3.62
N PHE A 41 -9.64 9.11 4.37
CA PHE A 41 -11.08 9.29 4.56
C PHE A 41 -11.54 10.63 4.01
N GLY A 42 -12.81 10.70 3.60
CA GLY A 42 -13.42 11.97 3.23
C GLY A 42 -12.94 12.50 1.87
N LEU A 43 -12.53 11.63 0.95
CA LEU A 43 -12.07 12.03 -0.39
C LEU A 43 -13.18 12.75 -1.14
N GLN A 44 -14.39 12.20 -1.12
CA GLN A 44 -15.54 12.82 -1.75
C GLN A 44 -15.90 14.14 -1.04
N GLN A 45 -15.90 14.15 0.29
CA GLN A 45 -16.32 15.33 1.07
C GLN A 45 -15.32 16.49 0.98
N LYS A 46 -14.01 16.21 0.95
CA LYS A 46 -12.95 17.23 1.00
C LYS A 46 -12.37 17.58 -0.37
N ALA A 47 -12.30 16.62 -1.29
CA ALA A 47 -11.66 16.78 -2.60
C ALA A 47 -12.64 16.64 -3.78
N GLY A 48 -13.89 16.20 -3.54
CA GLY A 48 -14.91 16.05 -4.58
C GLY A 48 -14.73 14.85 -5.51
N VAL A 49 -13.81 13.94 -5.18
CA VAL A 49 -13.48 12.74 -5.97
C VAL A 49 -13.85 11.49 -5.19
N SER A 50 -14.46 10.50 -5.86
CA SER A 50 -14.83 9.26 -5.21
C SER A 50 -13.60 8.44 -4.83
N ALA A 51 -13.68 7.63 -3.77
CA ALA A 51 -12.59 6.76 -3.36
C ALA A 51 -12.15 5.79 -4.47
N LYS A 52 -13.10 5.31 -5.27
CA LYS A 52 -12.87 4.46 -6.44
C LYS A 52 -12.07 5.19 -7.52
N ASP A 53 -12.51 6.38 -7.92
CA ASP A 53 -11.85 7.15 -8.98
C ASP A 53 -10.43 7.53 -8.54
N PHE A 54 -10.25 7.95 -7.30
CA PHE A 54 -8.94 8.28 -6.75
C PHE A 54 -7.99 7.06 -6.75
N ALA A 55 -8.48 5.86 -6.40
CA ALA A 55 -7.70 4.63 -6.45
C ALA A 55 -7.31 4.25 -7.89
N HIS A 56 -8.24 4.37 -8.84
CA HIS A 56 -7.98 4.08 -10.25
C HIS A 56 -7.01 5.07 -10.89
N GLU A 57 -7.16 6.36 -10.64
CA GLU A 57 -6.24 7.39 -11.13
C GLU A 57 -4.82 7.16 -10.60
N PHE A 58 -4.69 6.79 -9.33
CA PHE A 58 -3.40 6.42 -8.75
C PHE A 58 -2.74 5.24 -9.49
N LEU A 59 -3.47 4.13 -9.69
CA LEU A 59 -2.94 2.98 -10.42
C LEU A 59 -2.64 3.30 -11.88
N ALA A 60 -3.50 4.09 -12.55
CA ALA A 60 -3.30 4.52 -13.92
C ALA A 60 -2.02 5.38 -14.07
N GLY A 61 -1.78 6.29 -13.14
CA GLY A 61 -0.55 7.09 -13.09
C GLY A 61 0.69 6.22 -12.93
N LYS A 62 0.64 5.22 -12.03
CA LYS A 62 1.74 4.26 -11.85
C LYS A 62 1.97 3.41 -13.09
N ARG A 63 0.91 2.89 -13.71
CA ARG A 63 0.96 2.11 -14.94
C ARG A 63 1.60 2.88 -16.10
N ALA A 64 1.31 4.18 -16.22
CA ALA A 64 1.86 5.02 -17.28
C ALA A 64 3.33 5.39 -17.07
N ALA A 65 3.80 5.46 -15.81
CA ALA A 65 5.12 5.94 -15.46
C ALA A 65 6.18 4.84 -15.29
N THR A 66 5.77 3.58 -15.17
CA THR A 66 6.63 2.48 -14.73
C THR A 66 6.44 1.23 -15.57
N LYS A 67 7.38 0.29 -15.48
CA LYS A 67 7.27 -0.98 -16.19
C LYS A 67 6.38 -1.93 -15.40
N VAL A 68 5.22 -2.26 -15.95
CA VAL A 68 4.30 -3.23 -15.35
C VAL A 68 4.87 -4.64 -15.42
N LEU A 69 4.82 -5.35 -14.29
CA LEU A 69 5.20 -6.76 -14.19
C LEU A 69 3.96 -7.66 -14.09
N SER A 70 2.94 -7.26 -13.31
CA SER A 70 1.67 -7.97 -13.20
C SER A 70 0.57 -7.08 -12.61
N GLU A 71 -0.69 -7.50 -12.76
CA GLU A 71 -1.88 -6.83 -12.20
C GLU A 71 -2.83 -7.90 -11.63
N CYS A 72 -3.64 -7.53 -10.64
CA CYS A 72 -4.78 -8.35 -10.23
C CYS A 72 -6.10 -7.67 -10.57
N GLU A 73 -7.09 -8.49 -10.88
CA GLU A 73 -8.46 -8.06 -11.10
C GLU A 73 -9.09 -7.48 -9.83
N GLU A 74 -10.19 -6.75 -10.00
CA GLU A 74 -10.94 -6.25 -8.86
C GLU A 74 -11.56 -7.40 -8.07
N GLU A 75 -11.31 -7.45 -6.77
CA GLU A 75 -11.90 -8.42 -5.86
C GLU A 75 -12.60 -7.72 -4.70
N THR A 76 -13.80 -8.21 -4.33
CA THR A 76 -14.53 -7.68 -3.17
C THR A 76 -14.05 -8.38 -1.90
N GLU A 77 -13.46 -7.62 -0.99
CA GLU A 77 -12.96 -8.07 0.31
C GLU A 77 -13.80 -7.41 1.43
N GLY A 78 -14.93 -8.02 1.78
CA GLY A 78 -15.86 -7.47 2.76
C GLY A 78 -16.50 -6.17 2.29
N LEU A 79 -16.19 -5.05 2.96
CA LEU A 79 -16.73 -3.72 2.64
C LEU A 79 -15.89 -2.95 1.60
N LEU A 80 -14.75 -3.50 1.20
CA LEU A 80 -13.84 -2.87 0.24
C LEU A 80 -13.77 -3.66 -1.06
N VAL A 81 -13.46 -2.95 -2.13
CA VAL A 81 -13.00 -3.55 -3.38
C VAL A 81 -11.50 -3.29 -3.48
N ARG A 82 -10.73 -4.33 -3.84
CA ARG A 82 -9.28 -4.29 -3.98
C ARG A 82 -8.87 -4.45 -5.44
N SER A 83 -7.82 -3.75 -5.84
CA SER A 83 -7.06 -4.02 -7.07
C SER A 83 -5.57 -3.85 -6.78
N CYS A 84 -4.70 -4.40 -7.62
CA CYS A 84 -3.26 -4.30 -7.43
C CYS A 84 -2.47 -4.24 -8.73
N LEU A 85 -1.27 -3.66 -8.62
CA LEU A 85 -0.33 -3.43 -9.69
C LEU A 85 1.09 -3.69 -9.16
N VAL A 86 1.83 -4.59 -9.80
CA VAL A 86 3.25 -4.84 -9.53
C VAL A 86 4.07 -4.22 -10.65
N VAL A 87 5.06 -3.41 -10.28
CA VAL A 87 5.90 -2.67 -11.23
C VAL A 87 7.38 -2.80 -10.91
N GLU A 88 8.19 -2.48 -11.90
CA GLU A 88 9.61 -2.18 -11.78
C GLU A 88 9.82 -0.67 -11.94
N GLU A 89 10.40 -0.01 -10.94
CA GLU A 89 10.67 1.44 -10.96
C GLU A 89 12.02 1.80 -10.34
N ILE A 90 12.60 2.92 -10.79
CA ILE A 90 13.77 3.55 -10.15
C ILE A 90 13.24 4.56 -9.14
N ILE A 91 13.75 4.51 -7.90
CA ILE A 91 13.34 5.40 -6.82
C ILE A 91 14.53 6.31 -6.46
N PRO A 92 14.65 7.51 -7.05
CA PRO A 92 15.85 8.35 -6.93
C PRO A 92 16.17 8.78 -5.50
N SER A 93 15.17 8.83 -4.61
CA SER A 93 15.36 9.13 -3.20
C SER A 93 16.02 7.99 -2.41
N VAL A 94 16.20 6.82 -3.02
CA VAL A 94 16.73 5.60 -2.38
C VAL A 94 17.93 5.04 -3.14
N SER A 95 17.85 4.92 -4.47
CA SER A 95 18.96 4.51 -5.35
C SER A 95 18.84 5.22 -6.70
N GLU A 96 19.98 5.61 -7.27
CA GLU A 96 20.03 6.29 -8.57
C GLU A 96 19.86 5.34 -9.76
N SER A 97 20.12 4.04 -9.56
CA SER A 97 20.24 3.07 -10.67
C SER A 97 19.57 1.73 -10.44
N ASP A 98 19.36 1.32 -9.19
CA ASP A 98 18.88 -0.03 -8.92
C ASP A 98 17.35 -0.12 -9.08
N PRO A 99 16.83 -1.08 -9.86
CA PRO A 99 15.39 -1.26 -9.99
C PRO A 99 14.81 -1.80 -8.69
N PHE A 100 13.72 -1.18 -8.28
CA PHE A 100 12.85 -1.67 -7.22
C PHE A 100 11.71 -2.44 -7.85
N GLN A 101 11.31 -3.54 -7.22
CA GLN A 101 10.02 -4.15 -7.48
C GLN A 101 9.05 -3.66 -6.41
N VAL A 102 7.94 -3.09 -6.86
CA VAL A 102 6.95 -2.46 -5.98
C VAL A 102 5.58 -3.00 -6.31
N ARG A 103 4.86 -3.45 -5.28
CA ARG A 103 3.46 -3.82 -5.37
C ARG A 103 2.63 -2.71 -4.74
N TYR A 104 1.72 -2.18 -5.54
CA TYR A 104 0.67 -1.27 -5.14
C TYR A 104 -0.62 -2.06 -5.01
N SER A 105 -1.12 -2.24 -3.79
CA SER A 105 -2.49 -2.72 -3.56
C SER A 105 -3.35 -1.53 -3.15
N VAL A 106 -4.43 -1.27 -3.87
CA VAL A 106 -5.39 -0.21 -3.54
C VAL A 106 -6.73 -0.83 -3.19
N LEU A 107 -7.35 -0.32 -2.15
CA LEU A 107 -8.67 -0.73 -1.71
C LEU A 107 -9.56 0.50 -1.57
N TRP A 108 -10.84 0.39 -1.88
CA TRP A 108 -11.79 1.49 -1.69
C TRP A 108 -13.13 0.97 -1.19
N GLY A 109 -13.83 1.80 -0.42
CA GLY A 109 -15.18 1.49 0.04
C GLY A 109 -16.16 1.51 -1.13
N ALA A 110 -16.97 0.46 -1.26
CA ALA A 110 -18.07 0.46 -2.22
C ALA A 110 -19.13 1.52 -1.85
N GLU A 111 -19.40 1.65 -0.54
CA GLU A 111 -20.36 2.62 0.01
C GLU A 111 -19.73 3.58 1.04
N LEU A 112 -18.44 3.39 1.35
CA LEU A 112 -17.70 4.18 2.33
C LEU A 112 -16.77 5.17 1.61
N ASP A 113 -16.70 6.42 2.09
CA ASP A 113 -15.75 7.42 1.61
C ASP A 113 -14.34 7.19 2.21
N VAL A 114 -13.77 6.02 1.88
CA VAL A 114 -12.46 5.54 2.33
C VAL A 114 -11.70 4.90 1.20
N ALA A 115 -10.40 5.19 1.12
CA ALA A 115 -9.45 4.48 0.27
C ALA A 115 -8.22 4.05 1.10
N VAL A 116 -7.68 2.88 0.81
CA VAL A 116 -6.48 2.33 1.45
C VAL A 116 -5.45 2.04 0.36
N PHE A 117 -4.25 2.54 0.55
CA PHE A 117 -3.10 2.35 -0.33
C PHE A 117 -2.04 1.57 0.41
N ILE A 118 -1.71 0.39 -0.08
CA ILE A 118 -0.62 -0.43 0.43
C ILE A 118 0.48 -0.45 -0.62
N THR A 119 1.69 -0.06 -0.22
CA THR A 119 2.87 -0.03 -1.07
C THR A 119 3.93 -0.90 -0.42
N ALA A 120 4.11 -2.11 -0.93
CA ALA A 120 5.21 -2.99 -0.57
C ALA A 120 6.33 -2.87 -1.60
N GLY A 121 7.56 -2.69 -1.16
CA GLY A 121 8.69 -2.49 -2.06
C GLY A 121 10.02 -2.91 -1.47
N THR A 122 10.92 -3.31 -2.36
CA THR A 122 12.32 -3.67 -2.05
C THR A 122 13.15 -3.61 -3.33
N PRO A 123 14.49 -3.48 -3.27
CA PRO A 123 15.33 -3.69 -4.45
C PRO A 123 14.98 -5.04 -5.11
N LYS A 124 14.89 -5.07 -6.44
CA LYS A 124 14.40 -6.23 -7.18
C LYS A 124 15.12 -7.53 -6.83
N ILE A 125 16.42 -7.46 -6.54
CA ILE A 125 17.25 -8.61 -6.14
C ILE A 125 16.79 -9.25 -4.82
N PHE A 126 16.06 -8.53 -3.98
CA PHE A 126 15.54 -9.01 -2.70
C PHE A 126 14.03 -9.33 -2.75
N TRP A 127 13.38 -9.24 -3.91
CA TRP A 127 11.93 -9.44 -4.00
C TRP A 127 11.50 -10.81 -3.49
N SER A 128 12.11 -11.89 -4.00
CA SER A 128 11.73 -13.27 -3.63
C SER A 128 11.93 -13.60 -2.14
N GLU A 129 12.84 -12.90 -1.45
CA GLU A 129 13.03 -13.04 0.00
C GLU A 129 11.91 -12.35 0.79
N ASN A 130 11.46 -11.16 0.33
CA ASN A 130 10.57 -10.30 1.10
C ASN A 130 9.10 -10.46 0.71
N GLU A 131 8.78 -10.97 -0.48
CA GLU A 131 7.42 -11.18 -0.95
C GLU A 131 6.54 -11.97 0.03
N PRO A 132 6.97 -13.10 0.63
CA PRO A 132 6.16 -13.81 1.61
C PRO A 132 5.87 -12.98 2.87
N ILE A 133 6.77 -12.07 3.25
CA ILE A 133 6.57 -11.16 4.38
C ILE A 133 5.54 -10.09 3.99
N PHE A 134 5.64 -9.56 2.76
CA PHE A 134 4.67 -8.60 2.24
C PHE A 134 3.28 -9.21 2.18
N ASP A 135 3.12 -10.42 1.65
CA ASP A 135 1.84 -11.12 1.58
C ASP A 135 1.17 -11.26 2.96
N GLN A 136 1.95 -11.51 4.02
CA GLN A 136 1.44 -11.60 5.39
C GLN A 136 1.01 -10.23 5.95
N ILE A 137 1.72 -9.15 5.62
CA ILE A 137 1.40 -7.78 6.08
C ILE A 137 0.19 -7.23 5.31
N GLU A 138 0.14 -7.50 4.01
CA GLU A 138 -0.89 -7.02 3.09
C GLU A 138 -2.23 -7.75 3.23
N ASN A 139 -2.28 -8.84 4.01
CA ASN A 139 -3.53 -9.51 4.38
C ASN A 139 -4.30 -8.66 5.41
N LEU A 140 -4.71 -7.48 4.96
CA LEU A 140 -5.56 -6.54 5.65
C LEU A 140 -6.98 -7.09 5.66
N GLN A 141 -7.26 -7.93 6.64
CA GLN A 141 -8.64 -8.12 7.06
C GLN A 141 -9.04 -6.84 7.78
N LEU A 142 -9.85 -5.99 7.13
CA LEU A 142 -10.70 -5.08 7.89
C LEU A 142 -11.38 -5.95 8.92
N ILE A 143 -11.12 -5.64 10.19
CA ILE A 143 -11.70 -6.35 11.30
C ILE A 143 -13.20 -6.41 11.04
N ASP A 144 -13.68 -7.62 10.74
CA ASP A 144 -15.08 -7.94 10.75
C ASP A 144 -15.59 -7.59 12.16
N LEU A 145 -16.31 -6.49 12.28
CA LEU A 145 -16.83 -6.03 13.56
C LEU A 145 -17.80 -7.07 14.14
N GLU A 146 -18.40 -7.94 13.32
CA GLU A 146 -19.21 -9.08 13.77
C GLU A 146 -18.33 -10.16 14.42
N ARG A 147 -17.10 -10.36 13.96
CA ARG A 147 -16.13 -11.29 14.56
C ARG A 147 -15.73 -10.91 16.00
N PHE A 148 -15.86 -9.63 16.37
CA PHE A 148 -15.62 -9.11 17.71
C PHE A 148 -16.90 -8.78 18.49
N ALA A 149 -18.08 -8.97 17.88
CA ALA A 149 -19.36 -8.94 18.57
C ALA A 149 -19.56 -10.26 19.34
N LYS A 150 -18.78 -10.44 20.42
CA LYS A 150 -19.09 -11.40 21.48
C LYS A 150 -18.97 -10.72 22.84
#